data_AF-A0A511RHA9-F1
#
_entry.id   AF-A0A511RHA9-F1
#
_cell.length_a   1.000
_cell.length_b   1.000
_cell.length_c   1.000
_cell.angle_alpha   90.00
_cell.angle_beta   90.00
_cell.angle_gamma   90.00
#
_symmetry.space_group_name_H-M   'P 1'
#
loop_
_entity.id
_entity.type
_entity.pdbx_description
1 polymer ?
#
loop_
_entity_poly.entity_id
_entity_poly.type
_entity_poly.pdbx_seq_one_letter_code
_entity_poly.pdbx_strand_id
1 'polypeptide(L)'
;MGEYDSAPGVMRYDRDVRIATIPAVKAGWINKTKTGQWSVTDKGRKALEKYSDPEEMGRDLRKIYNEWRRKHKKPKSPTPAVDEGISEQEVEHAAIALEEARESAWLEIQDYLHRLDPYDFQKLVAALLRGMGYHVDWVAPPGPDRGIDIIAHQDPLGVSGPRIKVQVKRQASRVDVKDMRGFIAVLGEGDIGVFVSIGGFTREAENEVRRLENRRVMLVDIERLVELWIEYYKTIPEEYRRLLPLIPVYFLDARD
;
A
#
# COMPACT_ATOMS: atom_id res chain seq x y z
N MET A 1 -27.41 4.36 -18.03
CA MET A 1 -26.77 3.49 -17.02
C MET A 1 -27.17 4.07 -15.68
N GLY A 2 -28.02 3.38 -14.92
CA GLY A 2 -28.69 3.94 -13.73
C GLY A 2 -27.90 3.72 -12.44
N GLU A 3 -28.29 4.46 -11.40
CA GLU A 3 -27.85 4.27 -10.02
C GLU A 3 -28.71 3.18 -9.35
N TYR A 4 -28.25 2.60 -8.23
CA TYR A 4 -29.11 1.74 -7.41
C TYR A 4 -30.13 2.62 -6.67
N ASP A 5 -31.43 2.28 -6.72
CA ASP A 5 -32.47 3.03 -5.97
C ASP A 5 -32.22 2.99 -4.45
N SER A 6 -31.46 1.99 -3.99
CA SER A 6 -31.05 1.81 -2.59
C SER A 6 -29.75 2.53 -2.20
N ALA A 7 -29.02 3.13 -3.15
CA ALA A 7 -27.75 3.83 -2.91
C ALA A 7 -27.49 4.89 -4.00
N PRO A 8 -28.10 6.10 -3.86
CA PRO A 8 -27.93 7.19 -4.81
C PRO A 8 -26.46 7.65 -4.88
N GLY A 9 -25.95 7.88 -6.09
CA GLY A 9 -24.55 8.29 -6.34
C GLY A 9 -23.56 7.16 -6.61
N VAL A 10 -23.94 5.88 -6.45
CA VAL A 10 -23.09 4.74 -6.84
C VAL A 10 -23.46 4.27 -8.24
N MET A 11 -22.55 4.40 -9.20
CA MET A 11 -22.75 3.88 -10.55
C MET A 11 -22.87 2.35 -10.51
N ARG A 12 -23.98 1.80 -11.02
CA ARG A 12 -24.23 0.34 -11.05
C ARG A 12 -23.06 -0.45 -11.64
N TYR A 13 -22.42 0.09 -12.66
CA TYR A 13 -21.32 -0.56 -13.37
C TYR A 13 -20.13 -0.90 -12.45
N ASP A 14 -19.70 0.02 -11.59
CA ASP A 14 -18.53 -0.20 -10.73
C ASP A 14 -18.77 -1.32 -9.73
N ARG A 15 -19.97 -1.33 -9.13
CA ARG A 15 -20.38 -2.39 -8.21
C ARG A 15 -20.51 -3.74 -8.92
N ASP A 16 -21.12 -3.76 -10.10
CA ASP A 16 -21.30 -4.98 -10.89
C ASP A 16 -19.95 -5.59 -11.30
N VAL A 17 -18.97 -4.75 -11.66
CA VAL A 17 -17.59 -5.17 -11.98
C VAL A 17 -16.87 -5.73 -10.74
N ARG A 18 -17.05 -5.11 -9.56
CA ARG A 18 -16.48 -5.63 -8.29
C ARG A 18 -17.04 -7.01 -7.95
N ILE A 19 -18.35 -7.21 -8.09
CA ILE A 19 -19.01 -8.49 -7.89
C ILE A 19 -18.50 -9.52 -8.91
N ALA A 20 -18.50 -9.17 -10.20
CA ALA A 20 -18.09 -10.07 -11.26
C ALA A 20 -16.63 -10.54 -11.16
N THR A 21 -15.76 -9.77 -10.51
CA THR A 21 -14.35 -10.12 -10.31
C THR A 21 -14.06 -11.00 -9.10
N ILE A 22 -15.01 -11.18 -8.17
CA ILE A 22 -14.81 -12.05 -7.00
C ILE A 22 -14.40 -13.48 -7.41
N PRO A 23 -15.12 -14.17 -8.32
CA PRO A 23 -14.69 -15.48 -8.80
C PRO A 23 -13.28 -15.50 -9.40
N ALA A 24 -12.92 -14.46 -10.17
CA ALA A 24 -11.60 -14.34 -10.80
C ALA A 24 -10.47 -14.16 -9.78
N VAL A 25 -10.72 -13.41 -8.70
CA VAL A 25 -9.78 -13.29 -7.56
C VAL A 25 -9.63 -14.64 -6.86
N LYS A 26 -10.74 -15.34 -6.56
CA LYS A 26 -10.67 -16.66 -5.91
C LYS A 26 -10.03 -17.74 -6.79
N ALA A 27 -10.14 -17.62 -8.10
CA ALA A 27 -9.43 -18.48 -9.05
C ALA A 27 -7.93 -18.15 -9.17
N GLY A 28 -7.48 -17.02 -8.62
CA GLY A 28 -6.12 -16.50 -8.73
C GLY A 28 -5.79 -15.95 -10.11
N TRP A 29 -6.80 -15.57 -10.89
CA TRP A 29 -6.64 -14.99 -12.24
C TRP A 29 -6.40 -13.48 -12.19
N ILE A 30 -6.94 -12.82 -11.17
CA ILE A 30 -6.77 -11.39 -10.90
C ILE A 30 -6.22 -11.22 -9.49
N ASN A 31 -5.30 -10.27 -9.33
CA ASN A 31 -4.89 -9.76 -8.03
C ASN A 31 -5.46 -8.35 -7.85
N LYS A 32 -6.08 -8.09 -6.70
CA LYS A 32 -6.53 -6.76 -6.28
C LYS A 32 -5.64 -6.31 -5.12
N THR A 33 -4.99 -5.16 -5.24
CA THR A 33 -4.24 -4.56 -4.13
C THR A 33 -5.20 -3.90 -3.14
N LYS A 34 -4.73 -3.65 -1.91
CA LYS A 34 -5.49 -2.88 -0.92
C LYS A 34 -5.69 -1.41 -1.32
N THR A 35 -4.92 -0.95 -2.31
CA THR A 35 -4.89 0.41 -2.85
C THR A 35 -5.76 0.58 -4.10
N GLY A 36 -6.53 -0.44 -4.49
CA GLY A 36 -7.46 -0.39 -5.63
C GLY A 36 -6.85 -0.70 -7.00
N GLN A 37 -5.58 -1.11 -7.06
CA GLN A 37 -4.97 -1.53 -8.33
C GLN A 37 -5.29 -2.99 -8.65
N TRP A 38 -5.79 -3.24 -9.84
CA TRP A 38 -6.17 -4.57 -10.29
C TRP A 38 -5.24 -5.02 -11.41
N SER A 39 -4.72 -6.24 -11.30
CA SER A 39 -3.78 -6.78 -12.27
C SER A 39 -4.13 -8.22 -12.62
N VAL A 40 -3.97 -8.57 -13.90
CA VAL A 40 -4.13 -9.95 -14.36
C VAL A 40 -2.85 -10.72 -14.03
N THR A 41 -3.00 -11.85 -13.36
CA THR A 41 -1.87 -12.72 -13.01
C THR A 41 -1.41 -13.54 -14.22
N ASP A 42 -0.24 -14.18 -14.16
CA ASP A 42 0.18 -15.10 -15.22
C ASP A 42 -0.80 -16.27 -15.41
N LYS A 43 -1.49 -16.69 -14.34
CA LYS A 43 -2.55 -17.70 -14.43
C LYS A 43 -3.76 -17.15 -15.19
N GLY A 44 -4.13 -15.90 -14.95
CA GLY A 44 -5.19 -15.21 -15.68
C GLY A 44 -4.85 -15.01 -17.16
N ARG A 45 -3.61 -14.63 -17.49
CA ARG A 45 -3.13 -14.52 -18.88
C ARG A 45 -3.20 -15.86 -19.61
N LYS A 46 -2.71 -16.94 -18.98
CA LYS A 46 -2.83 -18.29 -19.55
C LYS A 46 -4.28 -18.73 -19.73
N ALA A 47 -5.19 -18.33 -18.84
CA ALA A 47 -6.61 -18.61 -19.01
C ALA A 47 -7.19 -17.86 -20.23
N LEU A 48 -6.82 -16.59 -20.43
CA LEU A 48 -7.22 -15.80 -21.61
C LEU A 48 -6.69 -16.39 -22.92
N GLU A 49 -5.47 -16.94 -22.93
CA GLU A 49 -4.92 -17.64 -24.10
C GLU A 49 -5.60 -18.98 -24.37
N LYS A 50 -6.05 -19.66 -23.31
CA LYS A 50 -6.66 -20.99 -23.38
C LYS A 50 -8.11 -20.95 -23.91
N TYR A 51 -8.88 -19.95 -23.50
CA TYR A 51 -10.31 -19.88 -23.82
C TYR A 51 -10.57 -18.84 -24.90
N SER A 52 -10.94 -19.30 -26.10
CA SER A 52 -11.38 -18.42 -27.19
C SER A 52 -12.86 -18.00 -27.04
N ASP A 53 -13.67 -18.79 -26.31
CA ASP A 53 -15.07 -18.52 -26.02
C ASP A 53 -15.25 -17.92 -24.60
N PRO A 54 -15.77 -16.69 -24.47
CA PRO A 54 -16.07 -16.07 -23.18
C PRO A 54 -17.05 -16.88 -22.31
N GLU A 55 -18.01 -17.60 -22.90
CA GLU A 55 -18.97 -18.39 -22.12
C GLU A 55 -18.32 -19.62 -21.49
N GLU A 56 -17.43 -20.29 -22.22
CA GLU A 56 -16.64 -21.40 -21.70
C GLU A 56 -15.71 -20.95 -20.56
N MET A 57 -15.05 -19.81 -20.73
CA MET A 57 -14.23 -19.18 -19.70
C MET A 57 -15.06 -18.89 -18.43
N GLY A 58 -16.26 -18.32 -18.60
CA GLY A 58 -17.17 -18.02 -17.49
C GLY A 58 -17.65 -19.28 -16.76
N ARG A 59 -17.91 -20.37 -17.48
CA ARG A 59 -18.28 -21.68 -16.90
C ARG A 59 -17.16 -22.25 -16.05
N ASP A 60 -15.92 -22.25 -16.54
CA ASP A 60 -14.77 -22.77 -15.79
C ASP A 60 -14.49 -21.91 -14.55
N LEU A 61 -14.58 -20.59 -14.67
CA LEU A 61 -14.42 -19.67 -13.54
C LEU A 61 -15.45 -19.92 -12.43
N ARG A 62 -16.72 -20.11 -12.81
CA ARG A 62 -17.79 -20.49 -11.85
C ARG A 62 -17.51 -21.84 -11.19
N LYS A 63 -16.96 -22.81 -11.94
CA LYS A 63 -16.58 -24.11 -11.39
C LYS A 63 -15.48 -23.98 -10.33
N ILE A 64 -14.39 -23.27 -10.64
CA ILE A 64 -13.28 -23.01 -9.71
C ILE A 64 -13.79 -22.29 -8.47
N TYR A 65 -14.62 -21.27 -8.64
CA TYR A 65 -15.22 -20.54 -7.52
C TYR A 65 -16.10 -21.45 -6.64
N ASN A 66 -16.93 -22.30 -7.25
CA ASN A 66 -17.76 -23.26 -6.52
C ASN A 66 -16.93 -24.29 -5.74
N GLU A 67 -15.81 -24.76 -6.28
CA GLU A 67 -14.88 -25.65 -5.60
C GLU A 67 -14.20 -24.96 -4.41
N TRP A 68 -13.72 -23.72 -4.61
CA TRP A 68 -13.20 -22.88 -3.53
C TRP A 68 -14.25 -22.71 -2.43
N ARG A 69 -15.49 -22.36 -2.80
CA ARG A 69 -16.63 -22.17 -1.89
C ARG A 69 -16.93 -23.43 -1.08
N ARG A 70 -16.93 -24.61 -1.69
CA ARG A 70 -17.20 -25.88 -0.98
C ARG A 70 -16.11 -26.21 0.05
N LYS A 71 -14.86 -25.86 -0.24
CA LYS A 71 -13.72 -26.08 0.69
C LYS A 71 -13.71 -25.12 1.88
N HIS A 72 -14.36 -23.96 1.76
CA HIS A 72 -14.33 -22.89 2.77
C HIS A 72 -15.69 -22.68 3.46
N LYS A 73 -16.67 -23.55 3.24
CA LYS A 73 -17.95 -23.51 3.95
C LYS A 73 -17.78 -24.12 5.34
N LYS A 74 -17.94 -23.34 6.42
CA LYS A 74 -17.95 -23.87 7.79
C LYS A 74 -19.11 -24.87 7.96
N PRO A 75 -18.94 -26.00 8.67
CA PRO A 75 -20.05 -26.88 9.00
C PRO A 75 -21.05 -26.11 9.86
N LYS A 76 -22.35 -26.15 9.51
CA LYS A 76 -23.41 -25.60 10.36
C LYS A 76 -23.45 -26.38 11.67
N SER A 77 -23.21 -25.69 12.79
CA SER A 77 -23.42 -26.24 14.13
C SER A 77 -24.90 -26.61 14.32
N PRO A 78 -25.24 -27.78 14.87
CA PRO A 78 -26.62 -28.15 15.16
C PRO A 78 -27.02 -27.51 16.50
N THR A 79 -27.51 -26.27 16.46
CA THR A 79 -28.14 -25.65 17.63
C THR A 79 -29.42 -24.95 17.18
N PRO A 80 -30.60 -25.29 17.74
CA PRO A 80 -31.84 -24.60 17.40
C PRO A 80 -31.92 -23.32 18.26
N ALA A 81 -31.36 -22.23 17.76
CA ALA A 81 -31.56 -20.88 18.29
C ALA A 81 -31.43 -19.89 17.15
N VAL A 82 -32.48 -19.09 16.94
CA VAL A 82 -32.63 -17.89 16.09
C VAL A 82 -31.71 -17.84 14.85
N ASP A 83 -32.30 -18.03 13.68
CA ASP A 83 -31.66 -17.84 12.37
C ASP A 83 -31.40 -16.33 12.13
N GLU A 84 -30.48 -15.74 12.90
CA GLU A 84 -29.86 -14.43 12.65
C GLU A 84 -28.49 -14.63 11.96
N GLY A 85 -28.41 -15.59 11.05
CA GLY A 85 -27.23 -15.74 10.20
C GLY A 85 -27.20 -14.62 9.17
N ILE A 86 -26.14 -13.80 9.18
CA ILE A 86 -25.85 -12.84 8.09
C ILE A 86 -25.84 -13.63 6.77
N SER A 87 -26.69 -13.25 5.83
CA SER A 87 -26.79 -13.89 4.52
C SER A 87 -25.49 -13.72 3.72
N GLU A 88 -25.19 -14.68 2.85
CA GLU A 88 -23.99 -14.61 1.98
C GLU A 88 -23.96 -13.32 1.12
N GLN A 89 -25.14 -12.80 0.75
CA GLN A 89 -25.28 -11.52 0.03
C GLN A 89 -24.90 -10.32 0.90
N GLU A 90 -25.23 -10.34 2.20
CA GLU A 90 -24.83 -9.29 3.13
C GLU A 90 -23.32 -9.30 3.39
N VAL A 91 -22.68 -10.48 3.45
CA VAL A 91 -21.22 -10.61 3.55
C VAL A 91 -20.52 -10.03 2.31
N GLU A 92 -21.04 -10.33 1.11
CA GLU A 92 -20.52 -9.79 -0.15
C GLU A 92 -20.69 -8.28 -0.23
N HIS A 93 -21.85 -7.74 0.15
CA HIS A 93 -22.08 -6.30 0.23
C HIS A 93 -21.15 -5.61 1.23
N ALA A 94 -20.95 -6.18 2.42
CA ALA A 94 -20.04 -5.63 3.43
C ALA A 94 -18.58 -5.64 2.93
N ALA A 95 -18.16 -6.69 2.21
CA ALA A 95 -16.82 -6.76 1.63
C ALA A 95 -16.59 -5.69 0.54
N ILE A 96 -17.60 -5.44 -0.31
CA ILE A 96 -17.55 -4.41 -1.34
C ILE A 96 -17.49 -3.02 -0.71
N ALA A 97 -18.37 -2.74 0.27
CA ALA A 97 -18.37 -1.45 0.97
C ALA A 97 -17.02 -1.19 1.67
N LEU A 98 -16.39 -2.23 2.23
CA LEU A 98 -15.06 -2.13 2.81
C LEU A 98 -13.96 -1.90 1.76
N GLU A 99 -14.05 -2.53 0.59
CA GLU A 99 -13.14 -2.31 -0.55
C GLU A 99 -13.22 -0.86 -1.03
N GLU A 100 -14.43 -0.34 -1.25
CA GLU A 100 -14.69 1.05 -1.67
C GLU A 100 -14.20 2.05 -0.63
N ALA A 101 -14.49 1.82 0.66
CA ALA A 101 -14.04 2.70 1.73
C ALA A 101 -12.50 2.77 1.82
N ARG A 102 -11.81 1.64 1.61
CA ARG A 102 -10.34 1.58 1.60
C ARG A 102 -9.75 2.33 0.42
N GLU A 103 -10.31 2.15 -0.78
CA GLU A 103 -9.84 2.84 -1.98
C GLU A 103 -10.04 4.35 -1.88
N SER A 104 -11.22 4.79 -1.40
CA SER A 104 -11.48 6.21 -1.16
C SER A 104 -10.50 6.80 -0.15
N ALA A 105 -10.31 6.14 1.00
CA ALA A 105 -9.37 6.59 2.01
C ALA A 105 -7.93 6.63 1.48
N TRP A 106 -7.54 5.66 0.66
CA TRP A 106 -6.21 5.64 0.04
C TRP A 106 -6.01 6.82 -0.90
N LEU A 107 -6.97 7.11 -1.78
CA LEU A 107 -6.91 8.26 -2.69
C LEU A 107 -6.77 9.58 -1.92
N GLU A 108 -7.53 9.77 -0.85
CA GLU A 108 -7.44 10.95 0.01
C GLU A 108 -6.05 11.09 0.64
N ILE A 109 -5.46 10.00 1.13
CA ILE A 109 -4.10 10.00 1.70
C ILE A 109 -3.06 10.37 0.64
N GLN A 110 -3.17 9.80 -0.57
CA GLN A 110 -2.26 10.10 -1.66
C GLN A 110 -2.32 11.59 -2.03
N ASP A 111 -3.53 12.10 -2.24
CA ASP A 111 -3.77 13.51 -2.56
C ASP A 111 -3.23 14.44 -1.49
N TYR A 112 -3.44 14.10 -0.22
CA TYR A 112 -2.93 14.86 0.91
C TYR A 112 -1.40 14.92 0.90
N LEU A 113 -0.72 13.78 0.73
CA LEU A 113 0.74 13.72 0.68
C LEU A 113 1.34 14.44 -0.54
N HIS A 114 0.64 14.44 -1.68
CA HIS A 114 1.05 15.21 -2.86
C HIS A 114 0.96 16.73 -2.65
N ARG A 115 0.01 17.19 -1.82
CA ARG A 115 -0.22 18.62 -1.53
C ARG A 115 0.60 19.13 -0.35
N LEU A 116 1.17 18.24 0.47
CA LEU A 116 1.99 18.61 1.62
C LEU A 116 3.22 19.42 1.15
N ASP A 117 3.55 20.47 1.91
CA ASP A 117 4.76 21.26 1.66
C ASP A 117 6.00 20.36 1.68
N PRO A 118 6.99 20.54 0.78
CA PRO A 118 8.18 19.70 0.74
C PRO A 118 8.93 19.60 2.07
N TYR A 119 9.03 20.69 2.83
CA TYR A 119 9.72 20.69 4.12
C TYR A 119 8.87 20.00 5.19
N ASP A 120 7.55 20.13 5.15
CA ASP A 120 6.66 19.38 6.04
C ASP A 120 6.67 17.88 5.72
N PHE A 121 6.81 17.50 4.45
CA PHE A 121 7.01 16.10 4.07
C PHE A 121 8.35 15.55 4.58
N GLN A 122 9.43 16.34 4.49
CA GLN A 122 10.72 15.97 5.11
C GLN A 122 10.60 15.82 6.63
N LYS A 123 9.88 16.72 7.31
CA LYS A 123 9.58 16.58 8.75
C LYS A 123 8.76 15.34 9.06
N LEU A 124 7.82 14.98 8.18
CA LEU A 124 7.00 13.77 8.32
C LEU A 124 7.89 12.53 8.31
N VAL A 125 8.80 12.41 7.33
CA VAL A 125 9.76 11.30 7.27
C VAL A 125 10.66 11.28 8.51
N ALA A 126 11.15 12.44 8.95
CA ALA A 126 11.96 12.53 10.17
C ALA A 126 11.18 12.09 11.43
N ALA A 127 9.91 12.48 11.54
CA ALA A 127 9.03 12.08 12.63
C ALA A 127 8.76 10.58 12.63
N LEU A 128 8.58 9.98 11.45
CA LEU A 128 8.45 8.53 11.31
C LEU A 128 9.70 7.80 11.83
N LEU A 129 10.90 8.25 11.44
CA LEU A 129 12.15 7.65 11.93
C LEU A 129 12.26 7.72 13.45
N ARG A 130 11.88 8.86 14.06
CA ARG A 130 11.81 8.98 15.52
C ARG A 130 10.81 7.99 16.13
N GLY A 131 9.63 7.84 15.53
CA GLY A 131 8.62 6.87 15.97
C GLY A 131 9.09 5.42 15.86
N MET A 132 9.94 5.12 14.88
CA MET A 132 10.58 3.81 14.72
C MET A 132 11.74 3.57 15.71
N GLY A 133 12.07 4.56 16.54
CA GLY A 133 13.14 4.46 17.54
C GLY A 133 14.52 4.93 17.06
N TYR A 134 14.63 5.49 15.86
CA TYR A 134 15.89 6.09 15.40
C TYR A 134 16.08 7.48 16.00
N HIS A 135 17.33 7.81 16.28
CA HIS A 135 17.72 9.15 16.68
C HIS A 135 17.97 10.00 15.44
N VAL A 136 17.09 10.97 15.16
CA VAL A 136 17.30 11.94 14.08
C VAL A 136 18.19 13.07 14.59
N ASP A 137 19.44 13.07 14.14
CA ASP A 137 20.48 14.04 14.51
C ASP A 137 20.33 15.35 13.72
N TRP A 138 20.04 15.24 12.42
CA TRP A 138 19.99 16.40 11.54
C TRP A 138 18.90 16.30 10.47
N VAL A 139 18.29 17.43 10.18
CA VAL A 139 17.29 17.63 9.12
C VAL A 139 17.73 18.86 8.34
N ALA A 140 17.83 18.74 7.02
CA ALA A 140 18.32 19.81 6.15
C ALA A 140 17.44 21.07 6.28
N PRO A 141 18.03 22.27 6.44
CA PRO A 141 17.30 23.52 6.38
C PRO A 141 16.87 23.83 4.94
N PRO A 142 15.88 24.72 4.73
CA PRO A 142 15.49 25.17 3.40
C PRO A 142 16.67 25.66 2.55
N GLY A 143 16.89 25.06 1.38
CA GLY A 143 17.98 25.44 0.49
C GLY A 143 18.39 24.37 -0.50
N PRO A 144 19.51 24.58 -1.23
CA PRO A 144 20.08 23.57 -2.11
C PRO A 144 20.70 22.45 -1.29
N ASP A 145 19.99 21.33 -1.23
CA ASP A 145 20.42 20.15 -0.50
C ASP A 145 21.49 19.39 -1.29
N ARG A 146 22.55 18.94 -0.62
CA ARG A 146 23.63 18.16 -1.24
C ARG A 146 23.25 16.68 -1.44
N GLY A 147 21.97 16.42 -1.69
CA GLY A 147 21.42 15.08 -1.87
C GLY A 147 21.11 14.31 -0.59
N ILE A 148 21.22 14.92 0.60
CA ILE A 148 20.83 14.33 1.89
C ILE A 148 19.94 15.31 2.64
N ASP A 149 18.77 14.84 3.07
CA ASP A 149 17.74 15.66 3.73
C ASP A 149 17.61 15.34 5.22
N ILE A 150 17.97 14.11 5.63
CA ILE A 150 17.93 13.67 7.03
C ILE A 150 19.15 12.79 7.33
N ILE A 151 19.73 12.97 8.51
CA ILE A 151 20.72 12.06 9.09
C ILE A 151 20.16 11.50 10.40
N ALA A 152 20.24 10.18 10.55
CA ALA A 152 19.76 9.48 11.71
C ALA A 152 20.72 8.37 12.17
N HIS A 153 20.57 7.95 13.41
CA HIS A 153 21.39 6.95 14.10
C HIS A 153 20.51 5.95 14.87
N GLN A 154 21.07 4.81 15.24
CA GLN A 154 20.38 3.84 16.10
C GLN A 154 20.29 4.31 17.56
N ASP A 155 21.22 5.16 17.99
CA ASP A 155 21.27 5.72 19.33
C ASP A 155 21.66 7.21 19.30
N PRO A 156 21.40 7.97 20.39
CA PRO A 156 21.67 9.40 20.44
C PRO A 156 23.14 9.83 20.29
N LEU A 157 24.10 8.94 20.57
CA LEU A 157 25.52 9.23 20.45
C LEU A 157 26.09 8.77 19.11
N GLY A 158 25.32 8.00 18.32
CA GLY A 158 25.76 7.44 17.06
C GLY A 158 26.90 6.43 17.19
N VAL A 159 27.06 5.83 18.37
CA VAL A 159 28.14 4.87 18.67
C VAL A 159 27.80 3.44 18.24
N SER A 160 26.50 3.17 18.10
CA SER A 160 25.96 1.86 17.75
C SER A 160 25.48 1.86 16.30
N GLY A 161 25.97 0.87 15.56
CA GLY A 161 25.52 0.61 14.20
C GLY A 161 25.90 1.70 13.19
N PRO A 162 25.44 1.54 11.93
CA PRO A 162 25.75 2.47 10.87
C PRO A 162 24.91 3.74 10.93
N ARG A 163 25.48 4.85 10.46
CA ARG A 163 24.74 6.09 10.22
C ARG A 163 23.76 5.91 9.06
N ILE A 164 22.56 6.45 9.23
CA ILE A 164 21.49 6.41 8.23
C ILE A 164 21.41 7.78 7.56
N LYS A 165 21.51 7.79 6.24
CA LYS A 165 21.34 8.98 5.40
C LYS A 165 20.08 8.83 4.58
N VAL A 166 19.25 9.86 4.57
CA VAL A 166 17.94 9.81 3.92
C VAL A 166 17.85 10.92 2.88
N GLN A 167 17.33 10.56 1.70
CA GLN A 167 16.86 11.51 0.71
C GLN A 167 15.36 11.35 0.50
N VAL A 168 14.66 12.47 0.38
CA VAL A 168 13.20 12.58 0.38
C VAL A 168 12.77 13.32 -0.89
N LYS A 169 11.94 12.67 -1.71
CA LYS A 169 11.29 13.29 -2.88
C LYS A 169 9.78 13.19 -2.78
N ARG A 170 9.13 14.35 -2.62
CA ARG A 170 7.67 14.51 -2.68
C ARG A 170 7.12 14.60 -4.11
N GLN A 171 7.95 14.45 -5.15
CA GLN A 171 7.53 14.62 -6.54
C GLN A 171 6.64 13.46 -7.02
N ALA A 172 5.70 13.75 -7.93
CA ALA A 172 4.83 12.73 -8.53
C ALA A 172 5.54 11.86 -9.57
N SER A 173 6.59 12.40 -10.20
CA SER A 173 7.44 11.64 -11.12
C SER A 173 8.23 10.56 -10.37
N ARG A 174 8.35 9.38 -10.98
CA ARG A 174 9.22 8.30 -10.49
C ARG A 174 10.67 8.79 -10.46
N VAL A 175 11.41 8.38 -9.44
CA VAL A 175 12.86 8.62 -9.32
C VAL A 175 13.59 7.79 -10.35
N ASP A 176 14.41 8.45 -11.17
CA ASP A 176 15.19 7.81 -12.22
C ASP A 176 16.55 7.31 -11.70
N VAL A 177 17.28 6.63 -12.58
CA VAL A 177 18.60 6.07 -12.25
C VAL A 177 19.66 7.16 -11.98
N LYS A 178 19.51 8.36 -12.55
CA LYS A 178 20.46 9.46 -12.38
C LYS A 178 20.37 10.03 -10.96
N ASP A 179 19.15 10.30 -10.51
CA ASP A 179 18.87 10.71 -9.13
C ASP A 179 19.36 9.65 -8.15
N MET A 180 19.07 8.38 -8.42
CA MET A 180 19.49 7.26 -7.57
C MET A 180 21.02 7.16 -7.45
N ARG A 181 21.75 7.28 -8.57
CA ARG A 181 23.22 7.30 -8.56
C ARG A 181 23.79 8.50 -7.82
N GLY A 182 23.17 9.67 -7.95
CA GLY A 182 23.53 10.86 -7.21
C GLY A 182 23.44 10.64 -5.69
N PHE A 183 22.34 10.02 -5.24
CA PHE A 183 22.18 9.63 -3.84
C PHE A 183 23.24 8.63 -3.38
N ILE A 184 23.47 7.57 -4.16
CA ILE A 184 24.46 6.55 -3.82
C ILE A 184 25.86 7.16 -3.68
N ALA A 185 26.21 8.13 -4.54
CA ALA A 185 27.52 8.79 -4.52
C ALA A 185 27.80 9.60 -3.24
N VAL A 186 26.76 10.08 -2.55
CA VAL A 186 26.92 10.84 -1.29
C VAL A 186 26.92 9.97 -0.03
N LEU A 187 26.69 8.65 -0.18
CA LEU A 187 26.84 7.68 0.90
C LEU A 187 28.34 7.37 1.11
N GLY A 188 28.79 7.50 2.35
CA GLY A 188 30.13 7.11 2.78
C GLY A 188 30.22 5.59 3.01
N GLU A 189 31.44 5.14 3.31
CA GLU A 189 31.65 3.74 3.71
C GLU A 189 30.91 3.44 5.01
N GLY A 190 30.15 2.34 5.02
CA GLY A 190 29.33 1.92 6.17
C GLY A 190 28.01 2.67 6.35
N ASP A 191 27.73 3.76 5.62
CA ASP A 191 26.43 4.44 5.69
C ASP A 191 25.30 3.54 5.12
N ILE A 192 24.13 3.56 5.76
CA ILE A 192 22.88 3.03 5.18
C ILE A 192 22.15 4.16 4.48
N GLY A 193 21.71 3.92 3.24
CA GLY A 193 20.87 4.85 2.49
C GLY A 193 19.39 4.51 2.62
N VAL A 194 18.54 5.51 2.81
CA VAL A 194 17.08 5.39 2.65
C VAL A 194 16.63 6.44 1.64
N PHE A 195 15.99 6.01 0.55
CA PHE A 195 15.39 6.94 -0.41
C PHE A 195 13.87 6.85 -0.27
N VAL A 196 13.24 7.95 0.10
CA VAL A 196 11.78 8.06 0.21
C VAL A 196 11.23 8.82 -1.00
N SER A 197 10.27 8.24 -1.73
CA SER A 197 9.65 8.89 -2.89
C SER A 197 8.16 8.60 -2.99
N ILE A 198 7.32 9.64 -3.04
CA ILE A 198 5.87 9.39 -3.22
C ILE A 198 5.50 9.00 -4.65
N GLY A 199 6.29 9.45 -5.64
CA GLY A 199 6.14 9.05 -7.04
C GLY A 199 6.67 7.65 -7.32
N GLY A 200 7.36 7.01 -6.37
CA GLY A 200 8.03 5.71 -6.55
C GLY A 200 9.34 5.79 -7.34
N PHE A 201 9.78 4.65 -7.88
CA PHE A 201 11.10 4.45 -8.48
C PHE A 201 11.01 3.78 -9.85
N THR A 202 11.80 4.16 -10.84
CA THR A 202 11.83 3.40 -12.11
C THR A 202 12.47 2.04 -11.91
N ARG A 203 12.18 1.10 -12.80
CA ARG A 203 12.75 -0.25 -12.77
C ARG A 203 14.28 -0.22 -12.88
N GLU A 204 14.82 0.75 -13.62
CA GLU A 204 16.27 0.99 -13.73
C GLU A 204 16.85 1.45 -12.39
N ALA A 205 16.19 2.36 -11.67
CA ALA A 205 16.62 2.82 -10.35
C ALA A 205 16.59 1.68 -9.32
N GLU A 206 15.54 0.86 -9.32
CA GLU A 206 15.46 -0.33 -8.45
C GLU A 206 16.58 -1.34 -8.76
N ASN A 207 16.84 -1.60 -10.04
CA ASN A 207 17.92 -2.49 -10.46
C ASN A 207 19.30 -1.97 -10.08
N GLU A 208 19.51 -0.65 -10.12
CA GLU A 208 20.77 -0.03 -9.68
C GLU A 208 21.04 -0.36 -8.20
N VAL A 209 20.03 -0.21 -7.33
CA VAL A 209 20.14 -0.56 -5.91
C VAL A 209 20.41 -2.04 -5.69
N ARG A 210 19.72 -2.93 -6.43
CA ARG A 210 19.89 -4.39 -6.33
C ARG A 210 21.29 -4.88 -6.70
N ARG A 211 22.03 -4.12 -7.52
CA ARG A 211 23.40 -4.45 -7.94
C ARG A 211 24.45 -4.06 -6.91
N LEU A 212 24.09 -3.29 -5.87
CA LEU A 212 25.02 -2.89 -4.83
C LEU A 212 25.27 -4.06 -3.89
N GLU A 213 26.44 -4.69 -3.99
CA GLU A 213 26.82 -5.80 -3.10
C GLU A 213 27.21 -5.30 -1.70
N ASN A 214 27.83 -4.12 -1.60
CA ASN A 214 28.45 -3.62 -0.38
C ASN A 214 27.74 -2.42 0.27
N ARG A 215 26.67 -1.90 -0.34
CA ARG A 215 25.94 -0.73 0.18
C ARG A 215 24.47 -1.09 0.38
N ARG A 216 23.94 -0.80 1.56
CA ARG A 216 22.52 -1.03 1.88
C ARG A 216 21.72 0.22 1.59
N VAL A 217 20.99 0.21 0.48
CA VAL A 217 20.04 1.27 0.12
C VAL A 217 18.63 0.70 0.16
N MET A 218 17.76 1.32 0.96
CA MET A 218 16.35 0.97 1.09
C MET A 218 15.50 1.97 0.31
N LEU A 219 14.56 1.46 -0.49
CA LEU A 219 13.60 2.28 -1.23
C LEU A 219 12.26 2.25 -0.49
N VAL A 220 11.71 3.43 -0.22
CA VAL A 220 10.43 3.59 0.47
C VAL A 220 9.52 4.41 -0.44
N ASP A 221 8.53 3.75 -1.03
CA ASP A 221 7.48 4.42 -1.79
C ASP A 221 6.35 4.92 -0.88
N ILE A 222 5.34 5.55 -1.48
CA ILE A 222 4.19 6.07 -0.74
C ILE A 222 3.42 4.98 0.02
N GLU A 223 3.25 3.79 -0.56
CA GLU A 223 2.56 2.68 0.08
C GLU A 223 3.31 2.25 1.33
N ARG A 224 4.61 1.99 1.21
CA ARG A 224 5.45 1.58 2.35
C ARG A 224 5.57 2.68 3.40
N LEU A 225 5.62 3.94 2.99
CA LEU A 225 5.66 5.08 3.92
C LEU A 225 4.39 5.13 4.79
N VAL A 226 3.21 4.99 4.19
CA VAL A 226 1.93 5.04 4.91
C VAL A 226 1.76 3.81 5.80
N GLU A 227 2.17 2.62 5.34
CA GLU A 227 2.18 1.42 6.19
C GLU A 227 3.00 1.61 7.46
N LEU A 228 4.24 2.11 7.31
CA LEU A 228 5.12 2.39 8.44
C LEU A 228 4.54 3.49 9.33
N TRP A 229 3.93 4.53 8.75
CA TRP A 229 3.28 5.58 9.53
C TRP A 229 2.15 5.03 10.40
N ILE A 230 1.31 4.14 9.86
CA ILE A 230 0.23 3.49 10.62
C ILE A 230 0.82 2.56 11.70
N GLU A 231 1.83 1.76 11.36
CA GLU A 231 2.50 0.83 12.28
C GLU A 231 3.08 1.55 13.50
N TYR A 232 3.76 2.68 13.29
CA TYR A 232 4.44 3.46 14.33
C TYR A 232 3.64 4.68 14.80
N TYR A 233 2.36 4.82 14.42
CA TYR A 233 1.56 6.02 14.72
C TYR A 233 1.58 6.39 16.21
N LYS A 234 1.48 5.38 17.09
CA LYS A 234 1.46 5.55 18.55
C LYS A 234 2.80 5.98 19.14
N THR A 235 3.92 5.67 18.49
CA THR A 235 5.27 6.00 18.95
C THR A 235 5.82 7.27 18.30
N ILE A 236 5.24 7.72 17.18
CA ILE A 236 5.52 9.05 16.62
C ILE A 236 5.18 10.14 17.65
N PRO A 237 6.06 11.14 17.88
CA PRO A 237 5.79 12.21 18.82
C PRO A 237 4.53 12.99 18.43
N GLU A 238 3.71 13.33 19.42
CA GLU A 238 2.35 13.86 19.22
C GLU A 238 2.32 15.12 18.36
N GLU A 239 3.28 16.02 18.54
CA GLU A 239 3.42 17.27 17.77
C GLU A 239 3.59 17.07 16.25
N TYR A 240 4.04 15.87 15.82
CA TYR A 240 4.24 15.53 14.41
C TYR A 240 3.10 14.68 13.84
N ARG A 241 2.22 14.09 14.65
CA ARG A 241 1.09 13.28 14.14
C ARG A 241 0.15 14.10 13.24
N ARG A 242 0.07 15.41 13.47
CA ARG A 242 -0.67 16.36 12.62
C ARG A 242 -0.15 16.46 11.19
N LEU A 243 1.09 16.02 10.92
CA LEU A 243 1.65 16.03 9.56
C LEU A 243 0.93 15.02 8.66
N LEU A 244 0.43 13.91 9.21
CA LEU A 244 -0.42 12.94 8.52
C LEU A 244 -1.49 12.40 9.50
N PRO A 245 -2.59 13.14 9.68
CA PRO A 245 -3.58 12.89 10.72
C PRO A 245 -4.56 11.78 10.31
N LEU A 246 -4.12 10.52 10.41
CA LEU A 246 -4.96 9.36 10.12
C LEU A 246 -5.85 8.99 11.31
N ILE A 247 -7.08 8.57 11.01
CA ILE A 247 -8.06 8.08 12.01
C ILE A 247 -8.25 6.57 11.79
N PRO A 248 -8.00 5.71 12.79
CA PRO A 248 -8.26 4.29 12.66
C PRO A 248 -9.77 4.01 12.68
N VAL A 249 -10.23 3.20 11.74
CA VAL A 249 -11.61 2.70 11.67
C VAL A 249 -11.59 1.18 11.75
N TYR A 250 -12.41 0.60 12.62
CA TYR A 250 -12.48 -0.84 12.85
C TYR A 250 -13.80 -1.39 12.31
N PHE A 251 -13.72 -2.45 11.50
CA PHE A 251 -14.87 -3.19 10.99
C PHE A 251 -14.88 -4.59 11.60
N LEU A 252 -16.07 -5.13 11.85
CA LEU A 252 -16.21 -6.56 12.16
C LEU A 252 -15.85 -7.36 10.91
N ASP A 253 -14.93 -8.33 11.04
CA ASP A 253 -14.62 -9.21 9.93
C ASP A 253 -15.76 -10.23 9.77
N ALA A 254 -16.62 -10.01 8.77
CA ALA A 254 -17.75 -10.89 8.47
C ALA A 254 -17.33 -12.29 7.97
N ARG A 255 -16.03 -12.58 7.89
CA ARG A 255 -15.47 -13.86 7.42
C ARG A 255 -15.04 -14.79 8.55
N ASP A 256 -15.03 -14.31 9.80
CA ASP A 256 -14.67 -15.09 10.99
C ASP A 256 -15.87 -15.39 11.90
#